data_AF-A0A7D9H3A0-F1
#
_entry.id   AF-A0A7D9H3A0-F1
#
_cell.length_a   1.000
_cell.length_b   1.000
_cell.length_c   1.000
_cell.angle_alpha   90.00
_cell.angle_beta   90.00
_cell.angle_gamma   90.00
#
_symmetry.space_group_name_H-M   'P 1'
#
loop_
_entity.id
_entity.type
_entity.pdbx_description
1 polymer ?
#
loop_
_entity_poly.entity_id
_entity_poly.type
_entity_poly.pdbx_seq_one_letter_code
_entity_poly.pdbx_strand_id
1 'polypeptide(L)'
;MSALPIMAELSDKGIRVRVDGPDLVLSPTAALTPHLASRIKKEKPDLIRSLEEIKRRAGADWGEIANDPEQLKAFAELLMIVEMRENGIVPDHYTATTNCNLCGTVPIFEGCPQNIDLCPWCLNRIRGLSVPGVKTDE
;
A
#
# COMPACT_ATOMS: atom_id res chain seq x y z
N MET A 1 -12.17 3.85 -2.98
CA MET A 1 -11.49 2.64 -2.46
C MET A 1 -10.07 2.66 -2.96
N SER A 2 -9.12 1.98 -2.33
CA SER A 2 -7.74 1.98 -2.81
C SER A 2 -7.63 1.17 -4.12
N ALA A 3 -7.12 1.76 -5.20
CA ALA A 3 -6.90 1.08 -6.48
C ALA A 3 -5.50 0.42 -6.58
N LEU A 4 -4.78 0.33 -5.45
CA LEU A 4 -3.48 -0.33 -5.31
C LEU A 4 -3.48 -1.79 -5.84
N PRO A 5 -4.53 -2.62 -5.63
CA PRO A 5 -4.56 -3.98 -6.18
C PRO A 5 -4.53 -4.05 -7.71
N ILE A 6 -5.16 -3.10 -8.41
CA ILE A 6 -5.12 -3.05 -9.88
C ILE A 6 -3.71 -2.71 -10.36
N MET A 7 -2.97 -1.86 -9.63
CA MET A 7 -1.59 -1.51 -10.01
C MET A 7 -0.64 -2.69 -9.90
N ALA A 8 -0.79 -3.53 -8.86
CA ALA A 8 -0.05 -4.78 -8.74
C ALA A 8 -0.31 -5.72 -9.93
N GLU A 9 -1.59 -5.91 -10.31
CA GLU A 9 -1.95 -6.74 -11.47
C GLU A 9 -1.39 -6.19 -12.79
N LEU A 10 -1.35 -4.85 -12.95
CA LEU A 10 -0.77 -4.21 -14.13
C LEU A 10 0.74 -4.44 -14.21
N SER A 11 1.44 -4.32 -13.08
CA SER A 11 2.87 -4.61 -12.99
C SER A 11 3.18 -6.08 -13.30
N ASP A 12 2.40 -7.03 -12.78
CA ASP A 12 2.60 -8.47 -13.04
C ASP A 12 2.44 -8.84 -14.53
N LYS A 13 1.71 -8.00 -15.27
CA LYS A 13 1.54 -8.11 -16.73
C LYS A 13 2.57 -7.30 -17.52
N GLY A 14 3.53 -6.66 -16.86
CA GLY A 14 4.52 -5.77 -17.47
C GLY A 14 3.91 -4.49 -18.06
N ILE A 15 2.71 -4.10 -17.61
CA ILE A 15 2.01 -2.91 -18.08
C ILE A 15 2.44 -1.73 -17.21
N ARG A 16 3.18 -0.80 -17.84
CA ARG A 16 3.47 0.50 -17.25
C ARG A 16 2.23 1.36 -17.24
N VAL A 17 2.05 2.05 -16.12
CA VAL A 17 0.97 3.00 -15.87
C VAL A 17 1.58 4.36 -15.58
N ARG A 18 1.09 5.41 -16.23
CA ARG A 18 1.42 6.79 -15.90
C ARG A 18 0.17 7.66 -15.92
N VAL A 19 0.21 8.75 -15.17
CA VAL A 19 -0.79 9.82 -15.25
C VAL A 19 -0.29 10.88 -16.24
N ASP A 20 -1.13 11.25 -17.20
CA ASP A 20 -0.91 12.38 -18.11
C ASP A 20 -2.14 13.30 -18.03
N GLY A 21 -2.03 14.37 -17.24
CA GLY A 21 -3.17 15.22 -16.91
C GLY A 21 -4.32 14.42 -16.26
N PRO A 22 -5.55 14.45 -16.81
CA PRO A 22 -6.68 13.68 -16.29
C PRO A 22 -6.71 12.21 -16.79
N ASP A 23 -5.72 11.79 -17.57
CA ASP A 23 -5.71 10.51 -18.26
C ASP A 23 -4.69 9.52 -17.70
N LEU A 24 -4.99 8.23 -17.90
CA LEU A 24 -4.08 7.13 -17.60
C LEU A 24 -3.48 6.63 -18.90
N VAL A 25 -2.16 6.63 -18.97
CA VAL A 25 -1.39 6.09 -20.10
C VAL A 25 -0.90 4.70 -19.71
N LEU A 26 -1.26 3.70 -20.51
CA LEU A 26 -0.94 2.29 -20.31
C LEU A 26 -0.02 1.80 -21.43
N SER A 27 1.05 1.07 -21.11
CA SER A 27 1.97 0.55 -22.12
C SER A 27 2.66 -0.75 -21.66
N PRO A 28 2.65 -1.85 -22.45
CA PRO A 28 2.00 -1.98 -23.77
C PRO A 28 0.50 -2.27 -23.63
N THR A 29 -0.33 -1.68 -24.52
CA THR A 29 -1.78 -1.92 -24.52
C THR A 29 -2.17 -3.32 -24.99
N ALA A 30 -1.29 -4.00 -25.75
CA ALA A 30 -1.53 -5.36 -26.23
C ALA A 30 -1.69 -6.41 -25.10
N ALA A 31 -1.19 -6.11 -23.90
CA ALA A 31 -1.32 -6.97 -22.72
C ALA A 31 -2.65 -6.77 -21.95
N LEU A 32 -3.50 -5.81 -22.36
CA LEU A 32 -4.77 -5.53 -21.71
C LEU A 32 -5.87 -6.47 -22.18
N THR A 33 -6.40 -7.28 -21.27
CA THR A 33 -7.63 -8.05 -21.54
C THR A 33 -8.86 -7.13 -21.47
N PRO A 34 -9.98 -7.46 -22.15
CA PRO A 34 -11.21 -6.67 -22.09
C PRO A 34 -11.75 -6.50 -20.66
N HIS A 35 -11.58 -7.52 -19.82
CA HIS A 35 -11.99 -7.48 -18.42
C HIS A 35 -11.14 -6.48 -17.62
N LEU A 36 -9.82 -6.53 -17.77
CA LEU A 36 -8.91 -5.61 -17.09
C LEU A 36 -9.13 -4.16 -17.56
N ALA A 37 -9.32 -3.95 -18.87
CA ALA A 37 -9.65 -2.63 -19.42
C ALA A 37 -10.95 -2.06 -18.84
N SER A 38 -11.98 -2.89 -18.68
CA SER A 38 -13.25 -2.50 -18.07
C SER A 38 -13.08 -2.10 -16.59
N ARG A 39 -12.30 -2.88 -15.82
CA ARG A 39 -11.96 -2.57 -14.43
C ARG A 39 -11.19 -1.26 -14.30
N ILE A 40 -10.14 -1.07 -15.11
CA ILE A 40 -9.37 0.19 -15.13
C ILE A 40 -10.27 1.38 -15.45
N LYS A 41 -11.18 1.25 -16.43
CA LYS A 41 -12.11 2.33 -16.76
C LYS A 41 -13.03 2.69 -15.60
N LYS A 42 -13.53 1.68 -14.89
CA LYS A 42 -14.38 1.85 -13.71
C LYS A 42 -13.62 2.50 -12.54
N GLU A 43 -12.38 2.08 -12.32
CA GLU A 43 -11.56 2.50 -11.17
C GLU A 43 -10.59 3.65 -11.49
N LYS A 44 -10.63 4.21 -12.72
CA LYS A 44 -9.73 5.27 -13.20
C LYS A 44 -9.54 6.42 -12.19
N PRO A 45 -10.59 6.98 -11.58
CA PRO A 45 -10.41 8.09 -10.63
C PRO A 45 -9.61 7.69 -9.38
N ASP A 46 -9.86 6.49 -8.86
CA ASP A 46 -9.15 5.96 -7.68
C ASP A 46 -7.71 5.56 -8.06
N LEU A 47 -7.47 5.03 -9.27
CA LEU A 47 -6.12 4.76 -9.80
C LEU A 47 -5.27 6.03 -9.92
N ILE A 48 -5.83 7.10 -10.49
CA ILE A 48 -5.14 8.38 -10.60
C ILE A 48 -4.80 8.91 -9.20
N ARG A 49 -5.76 8.84 -8.26
CA ARG A 49 -5.52 9.28 -6.88
C ARG A 49 -4.42 8.47 -6.21
N SER A 50 -4.42 7.15 -6.36
CA SER A 50 -3.39 6.28 -5.80
C SER A 50 -2.00 6.57 -6.40
N LEU A 51 -1.90 6.81 -7.71
CA LEU A 51 -0.63 7.17 -8.35
C LEU A 51 -0.10 8.53 -7.89
N GLU A 52 -0.97 9.54 -7.76
CA GLU A 52 -0.57 10.84 -7.24
C GLU A 52 -0.13 10.75 -5.77
N GLU A 53 -0.79 9.91 -4.95
CA GLU A 53 -0.34 9.65 -3.58
C GLU A 53 1.01 8.93 -3.55
N ILE A 54 1.23 7.92 -4.40
CA ILE A 54 2.54 7.26 -4.54
C ILE A 54 3.60 8.30 -4.92
N LYS A 55 3.36 9.10 -5.95
CA LYS A 55 4.27 10.14 -6.42
C LYS A 55 4.60 11.14 -5.31
N ARG A 56 3.59 11.60 -4.57
CA ARG A 56 3.76 12.52 -3.45
C ARG A 56 4.62 11.91 -2.33
N ARG A 57 4.44 10.62 -2.03
CA ARG A 57 5.18 9.88 -0.99
C ARG A 57 6.60 9.52 -1.43
N ALA A 58 6.79 9.20 -2.70
CA ALA A 58 8.08 8.91 -3.33
C ALA A 58 9.00 10.14 -3.36
N GLY A 59 8.44 11.34 -3.51
CA GLY A 59 9.22 12.57 -3.49
C GLY A 59 10.29 12.60 -4.58
N ALA A 60 11.56 12.75 -4.19
CA ALA A 60 12.68 12.80 -5.12
C ALA A 60 12.89 11.47 -5.88
N ASP A 61 12.50 10.35 -5.28
CA ASP A 61 12.70 9.00 -5.84
C ASP A 61 11.66 8.64 -6.90
N TRP A 62 10.67 9.52 -7.14
CA TRP A 62 9.58 9.26 -8.10
C TRP A 62 10.10 8.92 -9.50
N GLY A 63 11.18 9.57 -9.95
CA GLY A 63 11.76 9.30 -11.27
C GLY A 63 12.24 7.86 -11.43
N GLU A 64 12.76 7.25 -10.37
CA GLU A 64 13.23 5.86 -10.39
C GLU A 64 12.03 4.90 -10.27
N ILE A 65 11.18 5.13 -9.28
CA ILE A 65 9.99 4.30 -8.99
C ILE A 65 9.02 4.24 -10.17
N ALA A 66 8.74 5.37 -10.84
CA ALA A 66 7.76 5.42 -11.92
C ALA A 66 8.20 4.70 -13.21
N ASN A 67 9.51 4.47 -13.37
CA ASN A 67 10.07 3.85 -14.56
C ASN A 67 10.28 2.34 -14.42
N ASP A 68 10.19 1.83 -13.19
CA ASP A 68 10.35 0.42 -12.87
C ASP A 68 9.03 -0.14 -12.32
N PRO A 69 8.30 -0.98 -13.09
CA PRO A 69 7.06 -1.60 -12.64
C PRO A 69 7.20 -2.34 -11.30
N GLU A 70 8.32 -3.02 -11.07
CA GLU A 70 8.53 -3.80 -9.84
C GLU A 70 8.66 -2.87 -8.63
N GLN A 71 9.39 -1.76 -8.78
CA GLN A 71 9.48 -0.74 -7.72
C GLN A 71 8.14 -0.05 -7.48
N LEU A 72 7.41 0.30 -8.54
CA LEU A 72 6.07 0.88 -8.42
C LEU A 72 5.13 -0.06 -7.67
N LYS A 73 5.16 -1.36 -7.99
CA LYS A 73 4.39 -2.39 -7.29
C LYS A 73 4.80 -2.49 -5.83
N ALA A 74 6.08 -2.62 -5.53
CA ALA A 74 6.58 -2.71 -4.16
C ALA A 74 6.19 -1.49 -3.32
N PHE A 75 6.25 -0.29 -3.91
CA PHE A 75 5.84 0.94 -3.24
C PHE A 75 4.32 0.99 -3.01
N ALA A 76 3.52 0.57 -4.00
CA ALA A 76 2.08 0.44 -3.86
C ALA A 76 1.69 -0.51 -2.73
N GLU A 77 2.32 -1.69 -2.66
CA GLU A 77 2.13 -2.67 -1.59
C GLU A 77 2.51 -2.10 -0.21
N LEU A 78 3.64 -1.38 -0.12
CA LEU A 78 4.04 -0.71 1.11
C LEU A 78 2.97 0.30 1.59
N LEU A 79 2.38 1.07 0.67
CA LEU A 79 1.30 2.00 1.03
C LEU A 79 0.03 1.28 1.47
N MET A 80 -0.31 0.12 0.88
CA MET A 80 -1.41 -0.72 1.38
C MET A 80 -1.14 -1.14 2.83
N ILE A 81 0.08 -1.55 3.15
CA ILE A 81 0.47 -1.96 4.50
C ILE A 81 0.39 -0.78 5.48
N VAL A 82 0.82 0.42 5.06
CA VAL A 82 0.65 1.65 5.86
C VAL A 82 -0.83 1.90 6.11
N GLU A 83 -1.68 1.86 5.08
CA GLU A 83 -3.12 2.10 5.19
C GLU A 83 -3.80 1.08 6.12
N MET A 84 -3.52 -0.22 5.95
CA MET A 84 -4.03 -1.26 6.85
C MET A 84 -3.65 -0.97 8.29
N ARG A 85 -2.36 -0.67 8.53
CA ARG A 85 -1.87 -0.38 9.88
C ARG A 85 -2.55 0.83 10.46
N GLU A 86 -2.61 1.96 9.75
CA GLU A 86 -3.23 3.20 10.25
C GLU A 86 -4.73 3.02 10.57
N ASN A 87 -5.40 2.04 9.95
CA ASN A 87 -6.77 1.63 10.25
C ASN A 87 -6.89 0.53 11.32
N GLY A 88 -5.79 0.15 11.98
CA GLY A 88 -5.79 -0.90 13.01
C GLY A 88 -5.96 -2.32 12.47
N ILE A 89 -5.83 -2.51 11.16
CA ILE A 89 -5.90 -3.81 10.49
C ILE A 89 -4.50 -4.42 10.46
N VAL A 90 -4.35 -5.65 10.96
CA VAL A 90 -3.09 -6.38 10.90
C VAL A 90 -2.87 -6.88 9.46
N PRO A 91 -1.74 -6.54 8.81
CA PRO A 91 -1.41 -7.09 7.50
C PRO A 91 -1.27 -8.61 7.53
N ASP A 92 -1.73 -9.31 6.49
CA ASP A 92 -1.75 -10.78 6.46
C ASP A 92 -0.35 -11.43 6.56
N HIS A 93 0.69 -10.73 6.12
CA HIS A 93 2.09 -11.18 6.21
C HIS A 93 2.74 -10.89 7.56
N TYR A 94 2.02 -10.29 8.52
CA TYR A 94 2.47 -10.16 9.91
C TYR A 94 2.19 -11.47 10.65
N THR A 95 2.97 -12.50 10.34
CA THR A 95 2.82 -13.87 10.85
C THR A 95 3.56 -14.11 12.18
N ALA A 96 4.35 -13.14 12.64
CA ALA A 96 5.15 -13.24 13.86
C ALA A 96 4.59 -12.38 15.00
N THR A 97 5.17 -12.53 16.19
CA THR A 97 4.91 -11.68 17.36
C THR A 97 6.21 -11.14 17.96
N THR A 98 6.11 -9.97 18.60
CA THR A 98 7.19 -9.36 19.38
C THR A 98 6.62 -8.79 20.69
N ASN A 99 7.45 -8.66 21.72
CA ASN A 99 7.10 -8.00 22.97
C ASN A 99 7.48 -6.52 22.90
N CYS A 100 6.47 -5.66 22.91
CA CYS A 100 6.65 -4.22 23.01
C CYS A 100 6.68 -3.78 24.48
N ASN A 101 7.72 -3.03 24.87
CA ASN A 101 7.86 -2.52 26.24
C ASN A 101 6.74 -1.58 26.69
N LEU A 102 5.92 -1.06 25.77
CA LEU A 102 4.83 -0.12 26.07
C LEU A 102 3.43 -0.74 26.04
N CYS A 103 3.20 -1.83 25.32
CA CYS A 103 1.86 -2.41 25.17
C CYS A 103 1.79 -3.95 25.24
N GLY A 104 2.92 -4.62 25.50
CA GLY A 104 2.99 -6.07 25.57
C GLY A 104 3.15 -6.74 24.21
N THR A 105 2.71 -7.99 24.11
CA THR A 105 2.86 -8.81 22.90
C THR A 105 1.96 -8.34 21.77
N VAL A 106 2.53 -8.17 20.57
CA VAL A 106 1.80 -7.68 19.39
C VAL A 106 2.16 -8.44 18.11
N PRO A 107 1.25 -8.52 17.12
CA PRO A 107 1.55 -9.08 15.81
C PRO A 107 2.48 -8.15 15.02
N ILE A 108 3.44 -8.73 14.31
CA ILE A 108 4.49 -8.03 13.56
C ILE A 108 5.00 -8.88 12.38
N PHE A 109 5.76 -8.27 11.46
CA PHE A 109 6.44 -8.97 10.36
C PHE A 109 7.55 -9.90 10.86
N GLU A 110 7.84 -10.96 10.11
CA GLU A 110 8.96 -11.87 10.40
C GLU A 110 10.32 -11.15 10.39
N GLY A 111 11.20 -11.53 11.31
CA GLY A 111 12.52 -10.91 11.46
C GLY A 111 12.54 -9.68 12.38
N CYS A 112 11.39 -9.25 12.92
CA CYS A 112 11.37 -8.27 14.00
C CYS A 112 12.04 -8.86 15.26
N PRO A 113 12.89 -8.10 15.99
CA PRO A 113 13.45 -8.55 17.26
C PRO A 113 12.38 -8.99 18.26
N GLN A 114 12.68 -9.98 19.11
CA GLN A 114 11.72 -10.49 20.10
C GLN A 114 11.26 -9.45 21.13
N ASN A 115 12.06 -8.41 21.37
CA ASN A 115 11.73 -7.31 22.26
C ASN A 115 12.05 -5.99 21.58
N ILE A 116 11.12 -5.04 21.63
CA ILE A 116 11.26 -3.70 21.04
C ILE A 116 10.71 -2.64 22.02
N ASP A 117 11.26 -1.43 21.95
CA ASP A 117 10.80 -0.33 22.81
C ASP A 117 9.46 0.25 22.35
N LEU A 118 9.20 0.24 21.03
CA LEU A 118 8.04 0.88 20.44
C LEU A 118 7.56 0.11 19.21
N CYS A 119 6.32 -0.39 19.26
CA CYS A 119 5.72 -1.10 18.12
C CYS A 119 4.91 -0.15 17.20
N PRO A 120 4.59 -0.57 15.97
CA PRO A 120 3.75 0.21 15.05
C PRO A 120 2.38 0.59 15.64
N TRP A 121 1.81 -0.26 16.49
CA TRP A 121 0.50 -0.02 17.11
C TRP A 121 0.56 1.04 18.22
N CYS A 122 1.68 1.12 18.95
CA CYS A 122 1.92 2.23 19.88
C CYS A 122 2.04 3.55 19.13
N LEU A 123 2.73 3.57 17.98
CA LEU A 123 2.80 4.76 17.12
C LEU A 123 1.41 5.21 16.66
N ASN A 124 0.55 4.28 16.28
CA ASN A 124 -0.85 4.60 15.98
C ASN A 124 -1.57 5.22 17.18
N ARG A 125 -1.46 4.60 18.36
CA ARG A 125 -2.10 5.10 19.58
C ARG A 125 -1.65 6.54 19.90
N ILE A 126 -0.35 6.84 19.77
CA ILE A 126 0.20 8.19 19.97
C ILE A 126 -0.41 9.19 18.97
N ARG A 127 -0.69 8.75 17.74
CA ARG A 127 -1.30 9.57 16.68
C ARG A 127 -2.84 9.59 16.73
N GLY A 128 -3.46 8.97 17.73
CA GLY A 128 -4.93 8.85 17.82
C GLY A 128 -5.56 7.95 16.76
N LEU A 129 -4.78 7.03 16.17
CA LEU A 129 -5.23 6.07 15.16
C LEU A 129 -5.65 4.74 15.80
N SER A 130 -6.44 3.96 15.05
CA SER A 130 -6.92 2.64 15.46
C SER A 130 -5.77 1.63 15.67
N VAL A 131 -6.00 0.66 16.57
CA VAL A 131 -5.06 -0.45 16.85
C VAL A 131 -5.79 -1.79 16.86
N PRO A 132 -5.11 -2.91 16.54
CA PRO A 132 -5.72 -4.23 16.50
C PRO A 132 -6.40 -4.59 17.83
N GLY A 133 -7.59 -5.18 17.75
CA GLY A 133 -8.31 -5.73 18.91
C GLY A 133 -8.98 -4.71 19.83
N VAL A 134 -8.82 -3.40 19.60
CA VAL A 134 -9.63 -2.37 20.26
C VAL A 134 -10.84 -2.09 19.37
N LYS A 135 -12.04 -2.48 19.83
CA LYS A 135 -13.27 -1.99 19.21
C LYS A 135 -13.33 -0.48 19.47
N THR A 136 -13.39 0.31 18.41
CA THR A 136 -13.75 1.73 18.53
C THR A 136 -15.18 1.77 19.03
N ASP A 137 -15.38 2.26 20.25
CA ASP A 137 -16.72 2.58 20.74
C ASP A 137 -17.24 3.74 19.86
N GLU A 138 -18.20 3.44 18.98
CA GLU A 138 -19.06 4.41 18.29
C GLU A 138 -20.09 5.01 19.25
#